data_AF-G7DVG7-F1
#
_entry.id   AF-G7DVG7-F1
#
_cell.length_a   1.000
_cell.length_b   1.000
_cell.length_c   1.000
_cell.angle_alpha   90.00
_cell.angle_beta   90.00
_cell.angle_gamma   90.00
#
_symmetry.space_group_name_H-M   'P 1'
#
loop_
_entity.id
_entity.type
_entity.pdbx_description
1 polymer ?
#
loop_
_entity_poly.entity_id
_entity_poly.type
_entity_poly.pdbx_seq_one_letter_code
_entity_poly.pdbx_strand_id
1 'polypeptide(L)'
;MSELFFVGDSIRHGETIDGRVLLSGKLNTEERRGKIATRFGYAASADGNEIVFPTLESWRRLSDDLADNVVRYLQLRPGRDGLKIIEEYLSNTPIEQRHPDVTAFWAAVAREPPQDISALPEHQKHIDADYRPSLDASRQPEPTLSAGQAVFWRYSAPLFSSFLHFSLAAGFSSDRLVGVLQQTGYLTHHNRDACFRRLLETTQFILDAMLDMRPASSDGTFPGGQGWRSSVKVRLLHAQVRVKILSGLGKATTYDREADGIPINQEDLCATLGSFAIAPLWVCRKHGMSLTPAEELAYLAAWRHIGFYLGIDQDKLSRHFSSLNSAEKAFASMSFHLFTEPAASRSLETNSTYKILSAVSNRAPDYKPVEYNCEISRTQIGHELADTLGLPRGDWKCKLAARYDRFSMRIFIQFGRYWRPGWDAERVSLFRLVIQCIVAWQLGSRRTHFAMRDPSNYEKELTDTDGSEPTEVVLGAEAGRSIKSRFKWLVAEMAGVFVGIGLLGGFTCYRLYTFATL
;
A
#
# COMPACT_ATOMS: atom_id res chain seq x y z
N MET A 1 24.82 -1.62 0.00
CA MET A 1 23.66 -1.43 -0.90
C MET A 1 22.94 -2.76 -0.97
N SER A 2 21.64 -2.82 -0.69
CA SER A 2 20.87 -4.06 -0.89
C SER A 2 20.71 -4.27 -2.40
N GLU A 3 21.28 -5.35 -2.95
CA GLU A 3 21.29 -5.62 -4.39
C GLU A 3 19.96 -6.22 -4.86
N LEU A 4 18.88 -5.43 -4.73
CA LEU A 4 17.65 -5.63 -5.48
C LEU A 4 17.45 -4.41 -6.36
N PHE A 5 17.91 -4.51 -7.61
CA PHE A 5 17.84 -3.43 -8.58
C PHE A 5 16.84 -3.80 -9.68
N PHE A 6 16.00 -2.83 -10.05
CA PHE A 6 15.36 -2.84 -11.35
C PHE A 6 16.45 -2.59 -12.38
N VAL A 7 16.80 -3.57 -13.19
CA VAL A 7 17.98 -3.46 -14.05
C VAL A 7 17.64 -2.95 -15.47
N GLY A 8 16.40 -2.51 -15.66
CA GLY A 8 15.94 -2.00 -16.94
C GLY A 8 15.80 -3.08 -18.00
N ASP A 9 15.40 -2.65 -19.20
CA ASP A 9 15.05 -3.52 -20.33
C ASP A 9 16.26 -4.17 -21.03
N SER A 10 17.46 -4.13 -20.44
CA SER A 10 18.72 -4.40 -21.14
C SER A 10 19.53 -5.61 -20.66
N ILE A 11 19.09 -6.38 -19.65
CA ILE A 11 19.86 -7.58 -19.26
C ILE A 11 19.46 -8.79 -20.13
N ARG A 12 20.46 -9.48 -20.68
CA ARG A 12 20.29 -10.81 -21.30
C ARG A 12 20.72 -11.94 -20.35
N HIS A 13 20.04 -13.09 -20.45
CA HIS A 13 20.42 -14.32 -19.73
C HIS A 13 21.91 -14.64 -19.94
N GLY A 14 22.64 -14.95 -18.86
CA GLY A 14 24.08 -15.27 -18.92
C GLY A 14 25.04 -14.08 -18.82
N GLU A 15 24.57 -12.84 -18.75
CA GLU A 15 25.42 -11.70 -18.41
C GLU A 15 25.86 -11.73 -16.93
N THR A 16 26.93 -11.01 -16.60
CA THR A 16 27.43 -10.88 -15.21
C THR A 16 27.26 -9.47 -14.69
N ILE A 17 26.64 -9.33 -13.52
CA ILE A 17 26.62 -8.07 -12.73
C ILE A 17 27.47 -8.31 -11.48
N ASP A 18 28.47 -7.46 -11.26
CA ASP A 18 29.40 -7.56 -10.13
C ASP A 18 30.03 -8.96 -9.96
N GLY A 19 30.35 -9.62 -11.09
CA GLY A 19 30.95 -10.96 -11.12
C GLY A 19 29.99 -12.13 -10.86
N ARG A 20 28.68 -11.89 -10.73
CA ARG A 20 27.66 -12.93 -10.52
C ARG A 20 26.87 -13.20 -11.81
N VAL A 21 26.69 -14.48 -12.14
CA VAL A 21 25.96 -14.93 -13.34
C VAL A 21 24.46 -14.72 -13.19
N LEU A 22 23.84 -14.14 -14.21
CA LEU A 22 22.40 -13.90 -14.30
C LEU A 22 21.66 -15.13 -14.78
N LEU A 23 20.70 -15.57 -13.97
CA LEU A 23 19.85 -16.71 -14.24
C LEU A 23 18.40 -16.24 -14.46
N SER A 24 17.84 -16.53 -15.64
CA SER A 24 16.43 -16.24 -15.97
C SER A 24 15.59 -17.51 -15.92
N GLY A 25 14.39 -17.43 -15.36
CA GLY A 25 13.40 -18.52 -15.37
C GLY A 25 12.96 -19.02 -13.98
N LYS A 26 12.11 -20.06 -13.95
CA LYS A 26 11.65 -20.73 -12.72
C LYS A 26 12.77 -21.59 -12.12
N LEU A 27 13.83 -20.96 -11.61
CA LEU A 27 14.89 -21.70 -10.93
C LEU A 27 14.57 -21.82 -9.45
N ASN A 28 14.68 -23.01 -8.90
CA ASN A 28 14.42 -23.26 -7.48
C ASN A 28 15.47 -22.52 -6.64
N THR A 29 15.10 -22.01 -5.47
CA THR A 29 15.94 -21.07 -4.71
C THR A 29 17.29 -21.66 -4.28
N GLU A 30 17.40 -22.98 -4.15
CA GLU A 30 18.67 -23.67 -3.87
C GLU A 30 19.71 -23.53 -4.99
N GLU A 31 19.28 -23.49 -6.26
CA GLU A 31 20.17 -23.31 -7.42
C GLU A 31 20.66 -21.85 -7.55
N ARG A 32 20.06 -20.93 -6.79
CA ARG A 32 20.31 -19.48 -6.82
C ARG A 32 21.43 -19.03 -5.91
N ARG A 33 21.84 -19.80 -4.89
CA ARG A 33 22.79 -19.35 -3.86
C ARG A 33 24.08 -18.78 -4.49
N GLY A 34 24.39 -17.51 -4.19
CA GLY A 34 25.54 -16.79 -4.74
C GLY A 34 25.38 -16.26 -6.18
N LYS A 35 24.18 -16.35 -6.77
CA LYS A 35 23.85 -15.87 -8.13
C LYS A 35 22.77 -14.77 -8.07
N ILE A 36 22.52 -14.13 -9.22
CA ILE A 36 21.46 -13.13 -9.37
C ILE A 36 20.32 -13.74 -10.18
N ALA A 37 19.14 -13.82 -9.57
CA ALA A 37 17.94 -14.29 -10.26
C ALA A 37 17.25 -13.10 -10.93
N THR A 38 16.92 -13.22 -12.21
CA THR A 38 16.17 -12.21 -12.94
C THR A 38 14.77 -12.69 -13.32
N ARG A 39 13.80 -11.80 -13.16
CA ARG A 39 12.43 -12.02 -13.64
C ARG A 39 11.74 -10.70 -13.96
N PHE A 40 11.21 -10.56 -15.18
CA PHE A 40 10.51 -9.37 -15.66
C PHE A 40 11.30 -8.06 -15.46
N GLY A 41 12.61 -8.07 -15.72
CA GLY A 41 13.50 -6.93 -15.52
C GLY A 41 13.91 -6.64 -14.07
N TYR A 42 13.45 -7.44 -13.10
CA TYR A 42 13.88 -7.38 -11.69
C TYR A 42 15.00 -8.36 -11.43
N ALA A 43 16.06 -7.92 -10.76
CA ALA A 43 17.14 -8.76 -10.30
C ALA A 43 17.15 -8.84 -8.77
N ALA A 44 17.25 -10.04 -8.22
CA ALA A 44 17.39 -10.29 -6.79
C ALA A 44 18.65 -11.13 -6.52
N SER A 45 19.54 -10.63 -5.67
CA SER A 45 20.69 -11.40 -5.18
C SER A 45 20.23 -12.49 -4.20
N ALA A 46 20.85 -13.66 -4.29
CA ALA A 46 20.65 -14.78 -3.36
C ALA A 46 21.85 -14.88 -2.39
N ASP A 47 21.96 -13.86 -1.54
CA ASP A 47 23.01 -13.66 -0.54
C ASP A 47 22.48 -13.79 0.91
N GLY A 48 21.35 -14.48 1.12
CA GLY A 48 20.72 -14.74 2.42
C GLY A 48 19.49 -13.87 2.68
N ASN A 49 18.56 -14.36 3.52
CA ASN A 49 17.21 -13.82 3.80
C ASN A 49 16.15 -13.99 2.69
N GLU A 50 16.49 -14.60 1.55
CA GLU A 50 15.50 -15.09 0.61
C GLU A 50 14.61 -16.19 1.21
N ILE A 51 13.37 -16.27 0.73
CA ILE A 51 12.44 -17.33 1.12
C ILE A 51 12.40 -18.35 -0.02
N VAL A 52 12.65 -19.62 0.32
CA VAL A 52 12.62 -20.69 -0.67
C VAL A 52 11.18 -21.05 -1.07
N PHE A 53 10.96 -21.43 -2.32
CA PHE A 53 9.62 -21.71 -2.84
C PHE A 53 8.85 -22.80 -2.05
N PRO A 54 9.47 -23.91 -1.60
CA PRO A 54 8.77 -24.88 -0.75
C PRO A 54 8.24 -24.27 0.56
N THR A 55 8.98 -23.34 1.16
CA THR A 55 8.53 -22.61 2.35
C THR A 55 7.34 -21.71 2.02
N LEU A 56 7.39 -20.98 0.90
CA LEU A 56 6.27 -20.14 0.45
C LEU A 56 5.03 -20.99 0.16
N GLU A 57 5.18 -22.13 -0.52
CA GLU A 57 4.10 -23.07 -0.77
C GLU A 57 3.49 -23.62 0.54
N SER A 58 4.31 -23.85 1.58
CA SER A 58 3.79 -24.19 2.91
C SER A 58 2.96 -23.05 3.53
N TRP A 59 3.35 -21.78 3.31
CA TRP A 59 2.61 -20.63 3.82
C TRP A 59 1.26 -20.45 3.11
N ARG A 60 1.14 -20.93 1.86
CA ARG A 60 -0.15 -21.01 1.17
C ARG A 60 -1.17 -21.92 1.84
N ARG A 61 -0.71 -22.82 2.72
CA ARG A 61 -1.55 -23.75 3.48
C ARG A 61 -1.89 -23.23 4.88
N LEU A 62 -1.46 -22.02 5.24
CA LEU A 62 -1.70 -21.42 6.55
C LEU A 62 -2.82 -20.37 6.46
N SER A 63 -3.82 -20.52 7.33
CA SER A 63 -4.95 -19.59 7.48
C SER A 63 -4.72 -18.56 8.61
N ASP A 64 -5.79 -17.85 8.98
CA ASP A 64 -5.95 -17.13 10.24
C ASP A 64 -7.10 -17.80 11.03
N ASP A 65 -6.80 -18.89 11.71
CA ASP A 65 -7.80 -19.74 12.37
C ASP A 65 -8.58 -18.99 13.45
N LEU A 66 -7.94 -18.05 14.16
CA LEU A 66 -8.60 -17.21 15.16
C LEU A 66 -9.74 -16.41 14.54
N ALA A 67 -9.48 -15.70 13.44
CA ALA A 67 -10.50 -14.92 12.77
C ALA A 67 -11.55 -15.81 12.09
N ASP A 68 -11.14 -16.92 11.46
CA ASP A 68 -12.04 -17.87 10.81
C ASP A 68 -13.04 -18.49 11.80
N ASN A 69 -12.58 -18.87 12.99
CA ASN A 69 -13.44 -19.46 14.03
C ASN A 69 -14.46 -18.45 14.55
N VAL A 70 -14.07 -17.19 14.76
CA VAL A 70 -15.00 -16.12 15.15
C VAL A 70 -16.08 -15.92 14.08
N VAL A 71 -15.69 -15.89 12.80
CA VAL A 71 -16.64 -15.77 11.67
C VAL A 71 -17.65 -16.92 11.67
N ARG A 72 -17.20 -18.16 11.87
CA ARG A 72 -18.08 -19.34 11.91
C ARG A 72 -19.02 -19.31 13.12
N TYR A 73 -18.49 -19.03 14.30
CA TYR A 73 -19.25 -19.05 15.56
C TYR A 73 -20.31 -17.94 15.60
N LEU A 74 -19.91 -16.69 15.34
CA LEU A 74 -20.84 -15.55 15.33
C LEU A 74 -21.68 -15.46 14.04
N GLN A 75 -21.44 -16.36 13.08
CA GLN A 75 -22.11 -16.40 11.78
C GLN A 75 -22.11 -15.03 11.09
N LEU A 76 -20.94 -14.39 11.01
CA LEU A 76 -20.82 -13.01 10.50
C LEU A 76 -21.33 -12.93 9.06
N ARG A 77 -22.50 -12.32 8.87
CA ARG A 77 -23.17 -12.19 7.57
C ARG A 77 -22.63 -11.03 6.74
N PRO A 78 -22.76 -11.07 5.40
CA PRO A 78 -22.55 -9.90 4.56
C PRO A 78 -23.37 -8.69 5.01
N GLY A 79 -22.84 -7.48 4.82
CA GLY A 79 -23.45 -6.18 5.11
C GLY A 79 -23.33 -5.74 6.57
N ARG A 80 -22.70 -6.54 7.43
CA ARG A 80 -22.61 -6.27 8.87
C ARG A 80 -21.18 -5.95 9.29
N ASP A 81 -21.02 -4.97 10.17
CA ASP A 81 -19.74 -4.62 10.79
C ASP A 81 -19.34 -5.72 11.79
N GLY A 82 -18.33 -6.51 11.42
CA GLY A 82 -17.87 -7.64 12.23
C GLY A 82 -17.29 -7.22 13.58
N LEU A 83 -16.63 -6.06 13.66
CA LEU A 83 -16.07 -5.56 14.91
C LEU A 83 -17.19 -5.18 15.88
N LYS A 84 -18.21 -4.48 15.38
CA LYS A 84 -19.38 -4.10 16.19
C LYS A 84 -20.12 -5.33 16.75
N ILE A 85 -20.27 -6.39 15.96
CA ILE A 85 -20.90 -7.64 16.42
C ILE A 85 -20.08 -8.27 17.56
N ILE A 86 -18.75 -8.24 17.49
CA ILE A 86 -17.88 -8.74 18.56
C ILE A 86 -18.02 -7.87 19.81
N GLU A 87 -18.01 -6.54 19.66
CA GLU A 87 -18.19 -5.58 20.77
C GLU A 87 -19.54 -5.80 21.47
N GLU A 88 -20.62 -5.98 20.71
CA GLU A 88 -21.97 -6.30 21.22
C GLU A 88 -22.00 -7.66 21.94
N TYR A 89 -21.37 -8.69 21.37
CA TYR A 89 -21.28 -10.01 21.98
C TYR A 89 -20.54 -9.97 23.32
N LEU A 90 -19.38 -9.29 23.37
CA LEU A 90 -18.57 -9.16 24.58
C LEU A 90 -19.31 -8.35 25.65
N SER A 91 -20.04 -7.30 25.27
CA SER A 91 -20.80 -6.47 26.22
C SER A 91 -22.00 -7.21 26.82
N ASN A 92 -22.68 -8.04 26.02
CA ASN A 92 -23.90 -8.73 26.44
C ASN A 92 -23.67 -10.11 27.06
N THR A 93 -22.47 -10.70 26.90
CA THR A 93 -22.16 -12.06 27.39
C THR A 93 -21.23 -12.00 28.62
N PRO A 94 -21.65 -12.54 29.78
CA PRO A 94 -20.80 -12.66 30.97
C PRO A 94 -19.50 -13.38 30.67
N ILE A 95 -18.40 -12.99 31.33
CA ILE A 95 -17.03 -13.46 31.03
C ILE A 95 -16.95 -14.99 31.04
N GLU A 96 -17.65 -15.64 31.97
CA GLU A 96 -17.66 -17.09 32.18
C GLU A 96 -18.39 -17.85 31.06
N GLN A 97 -19.23 -17.16 30.29
CA GLN A 97 -20.05 -17.72 29.21
C GLN A 97 -19.51 -17.37 27.82
N ARG A 98 -18.43 -16.57 27.73
CA ARG A 98 -17.86 -16.16 26.45
C ARG A 98 -17.17 -17.34 25.76
N HIS A 99 -17.39 -17.46 24.46
CA HIS A 99 -16.77 -18.49 23.64
C HIS A 99 -15.25 -18.31 23.61
N PRO A 100 -14.45 -19.39 23.77
CA PRO A 100 -12.98 -19.30 23.81
C PRO A 100 -12.38 -18.60 22.59
N ASP A 101 -12.85 -18.91 21.38
CA ASP A 101 -12.31 -18.30 20.15
C ASP A 101 -12.57 -16.79 20.08
N VAL A 102 -13.74 -16.31 20.53
CA VAL A 102 -14.07 -14.87 20.51
C VAL A 102 -13.22 -14.12 21.54
N THR A 103 -13.05 -14.71 22.72
CA THR A 103 -12.18 -14.16 23.76
C THR A 103 -10.71 -14.14 23.32
N ALA A 104 -10.22 -15.23 22.71
CA ALA A 104 -8.85 -15.33 22.20
C ALA A 104 -8.58 -14.35 21.06
N PHE A 105 -9.52 -14.20 20.12
CA PHE A 105 -9.43 -13.21 19.06
C PHE A 105 -9.37 -11.79 19.63
N TRP A 106 -10.29 -11.44 20.55
CA TRP A 106 -10.31 -10.11 21.17
C TRP A 106 -9.01 -9.82 21.92
N ALA A 107 -8.52 -10.77 22.73
CA ALA A 107 -7.24 -10.64 23.42
C ALA A 107 -6.06 -10.46 22.44
N ALA A 108 -6.10 -11.15 21.29
CA ALA A 108 -5.05 -11.04 20.28
C ALA A 108 -5.04 -9.68 19.55
N VAL A 109 -6.20 -9.03 19.38
CA VAL A 109 -6.29 -7.71 18.72
C VAL A 109 -6.23 -6.54 19.71
N ALA A 110 -6.56 -6.74 20.98
CA ALA A 110 -6.48 -5.70 22.02
C ALA A 110 -5.06 -5.56 22.61
N ARG A 111 -4.22 -6.58 22.48
CA ARG A 111 -2.82 -6.51 22.95
C ARG A 111 -1.95 -5.70 22.00
N GLU A 112 -0.94 -5.04 22.56
CA GLU A 112 0.13 -4.44 21.78
C GLU A 112 0.96 -5.54 21.08
N PRO A 113 1.54 -5.24 19.90
CA PRO A 113 2.44 -6.19 19.25
C PRO A 113 3.69 -6.44 20.12
N PRO A 114 4.32 -7.63 20.01
CA PRO A 114 5.61 -7.89 20.64
C PRO A 114 6.67 -6.85 20.26
N GLN A 115 7.69 -6.65 21.10
CA GLN A 115 8.68 -5.56 20.95
C GLN A 115 9.43 -5.57 19.59
N ASP A 116 9.71 -6.73 19.03
CA ASP A 116 10.38 -6.91 17.74
C ASP A 116 9.49 -6.59 16.53
N ILE A 117 8.16 -6.54 16.74
CA ILE A 117 7.15 -6.17 15.73
C ILE A 117 6.67 -4.74 15.97
N SER A 118 6.49 -4.35 17.23
CA SER A 118 5.94 -3.07 17.64
C SER A 118 6.80 -1.92 17.17
N ALA A 119 6.12 -0.83 16.83
CA ALA A 119 6.73 0.45 16.52
C ALA A 119 6.23 1.54 17.48
N LEU A 120 5.48 1.19 18.53
CA LEU A 120 5.07 2.15 19.55
C LEU A 120 6.26 2.42 20.49
N PRO A 121 6.58 3.69 20.80
CA PRO A 121 7.63 4.00 21.79
C PRO A 121 7.20 3.51 23.18
N GLU A 122 8.13 2.97 23.98
CA GLU A 122 7.86 2.54 25.37
C GLU A 122 7.24 3.65 26.25
N HIS A 123 7.47 4.92 25.91
CA HIS A 123 7.03 6.07 26.69
C HIS A 123 5.89 6.90 26.07
N GLN A 124 5.30 6.51 24.93
CA GLN A 124 4.36 7.38 24.21
C GLN A 124 3.03 6.67 23.89
N LYS A 125 2.17 6.57 24.91
CA LYS A 125 0.75 6.14 24.79
C LYS A 125 -0.17 7.21 24.18
N HIS A 126 0.35 8.41 23.91
CA HIS A 126 -0.38 9.52 23.33
C HIS A 126 0.36 10.08 22.11
N ILE A 127 -0.26 9.95 20.92
CA ILE A 127 0.19 10.66 19.72
C ILE A 127 -0.22 12.12 19.90
N ASP A 128 0.73 13.02 20.09
CA ASP A 128 0.45 14.44 20.00
C ASP A 128 0.05 14.77 18.57
N ALA A 129 -1.14 15.37 18.40
CA ALA A 129 -1.64 15.83 17.11
C ALA A 129 -0.70 16.86 16.44
N ASP A 130 0.17 17.49 17.24
CA ASP A 130 1.17 18.47 16.84
C ASP A 130 2.60 17.91 16.67
N TYR A 131 2.78 16.58 16.73
CA TYR A 131 4.11 15.98 16.56
C TYR A 131 4.66 16.24 15.15
N ARG A 132 5.65 17.14 15.08
CA ARG A 132 6.52 17.35 13.93
C ARG A 132 7.76 16.50 14.16
N PRO A 133 8.06 15.51 13.31
CA PRO A 133 9.32 14.79 13.43
C PRO A 133 10.47 15.79 13.33
N SER A 134 11.28 15.90 14.37
CA SER A 134 12.61 16.50 14.24
C SER A 134 13.44 15.53 13.40
N LEU A 135 13.62 15.87 12.12
CA LEU A 135 14.43 15.11 11.16
C LEU A 135 15.91 15.47 11.30
N ASP A 136 16.41 15.62 12.52
CA ASP A 136 17.83 15.75 12.75
C ASP A 136 18.49 14.39 12.48
N ALA A 137 19.04 14.24 11.26
CA ALA A 137 19.69 13.04 10.78
C ALA A 137 20.97 12.65 11.57
N SER A 138 21.42 13.50 12.51
CA SER A 138 22.61 13.24 13.34
C SER A 138 22.35 12.31 14.53
N ARG A 139 21.09 12.15 14.95
CA ARG A 139 20.67 11.15 15.94
C ARG A 139 19.70 10.23 15.21
N GLN A 140 20.00 8.94 15.03
CA GLN A 140 19.00 8.01 14.49
C GLN A 140 17.91 7.82 15.57
N PRO A 141 16.71 8.42 15.45
CA PRO A 141 15.66 8.10 16.38
C PRO A 141 15.21 6.66 16.10
N GLU A 142 14.76 5.95 17.13
CA GLU A 142 14.17 4.62 16.95
C GLU A 142 13.07 4.66 15.88
N PRO A 143 12.92 3.61 15.05
CA PRO A 143 11.90 3.57 14.01
C PRO A 143 10.51 3.38 14.64
N THR A 144 9.86 4.48 14.97
CA THR A 144 8.53 4.48 15.59
C THR A 144 7.41 4.50 14.55
N LEU A 145 6.22 4.10 14.97
CA LEU A 145 4.97 4.15 14.20
C LEU A 145 4.70 5.59 13.76
N SER A 146 4.83 6.56 14.67
CA SER A 146 4.60 7.97 14.37
C SER A 146 5.60 8.50 13.34
N ALA A 147 6.86 8.09 13.40
CA ALA A 147 7.86 8.44 12.39
C ALA A 147 7.48 7.83 11.02
N GLY A 148 7.07 6.56 10.98
CA GLY A 148 6.63 5.91 9.74
C GLY A 148 5.37 6.54 9.12
N GLN A 149 4.39 6.88 9.96
CA GLN A 149 3.19 7.63 9.53
C GLN A 149 3.56 9.02 9.01
N ALA A 150 4.52 9.70 9.62
CA ALA A 150 4.99 10.99 9.12
C ALA A 150 5.70 10.87 7.76
N VAL A 151 6.49 9.81 7.55
CA VAL A 151 7.07 9.49 6.23
C VAL A 151 5.96 9.27 5.21
N PHE A 152 4.92 8.50 5.54
CA PHE A 152 3.77 8.33 4.65
C PHE A 152 3.18 9.68 4.21
N TRP A 153 2.90 10.59 5.15
CA TRP A 153 2.29 11.87 4.83
C TRP A 153 3.22 12.78 4.02
N ARG A 154 4.52 12.77 4.31
CA ARG A 154 5.55 13.50 3.55
C ARG A 154 5.58 13.06 2.09
N TYR A 155 5.55 11.76 1.84
CA TYR A 155 5.65 11.15 0.51
C TYR A 155 4.29 10.73 -0.07
N SER A 156 3.17 11.23 0.46
CA SER A 156 1.82 10.78 0.10
C SER A 156 1.55 10.73 -1.41
N ALA A 157 1.91 11.78 -2.16
CA ALA A 157 1.70 11.81 -3.62
C ALA A 157 2.40 10.67 -4.38
N PRO A 158 3.74 10.47 -4.27
CA PRO A 158 4.40 9.35 -4.93
C PRO A 158 4.01 7.99 -4.35
N LEU A 159 3.68 7.88 -3.06
CA LEU A 159 3.19 6.64 -2.47
C LEU A 159 1.83 6.23 -3.06
N PHE A 160 0.86 7.14 -3.16
CA PHE A 160 -0.43 6.87 -3.81
C PHE A 160 -0.28 6.54 -5.30
N SER A 161 0.65 7.21 -5.98
CA SER A 161 1.00 6.84 -7.35
C SER A 161 1.50 5.39 -7.42
N SER A 162 2.38 4.98 -6.49
CA SER A 162 2.87 3.60 -6.40
C SER A 162 1.79 2.58 -6.06
N PHE A 163 0.91 2.88 -5.10
CA PHE A 163 -0.13 1.93 -4.70
C PHE A 163 -1.03 1.56 -5.89
N LEU A 164 -1.41 2.55 -6.69
CA LEU A 164 -2.24 2.33 -7.87
C LEU A 164 -1.48 1.66 -9.02
N HIS A 165 -0.33 2.22 -9.39
CA HIS A 165 0.35 1.88 -10.65
C HIS A 165 1.44 0.82 -10.52
N PHE A 166 1.87 0.50 -9.31
CA PHE A 166 2.75 -0.63 -9.02
C PHE A 166 2.02 -1.69 -8.22
N SER A 167 1.61 -1.41 -6.98
CA SER A 167 1.13 -2.45 -6.06
C SER A 167 -0.14 -3.13 -6.57
N LEU A 168 -1.17 -2.35 -6.92
CA LEU A 168 -2.41 -2.87 -7.48
C LEU A 168 -2.22 -3.33 -8.93
N ALA A 169 -1.68 -2.49 -9.80
CA ALA A 169 -1.52 -2.85 -11.20
C ALA A 169 -0.67 -4.12 -11.39
N ALA A 170 0.47 -4.25 -10.70
CA ALA A 170 1.26 -5.47 -10.73
C ALA A 170 0.55 -6.61 -10.00
N GLY A 171 0.01 -6.42 -8.80
CA GLY A 171 -0.65 -7.47 -8.02
C GLY A 171 -1.76 -8.20 -8.78
N PHE A 172 -2.48 -7.49 -9.64
CA PHE A 172 -3.55 -8.04 -10.48
C PHE A 172 -3.08 -8.81 -11.72
N SER A 173 -1.76 -8.98 -11.86
CA SER A 173 -1.16 -9.92 -12.80
C SER A 173 -0.83 -11.29 -12.21
N SER A 174 -1.02 -11.48 -10.90
CA SER A 174 -0.87 -12.79 -10.28
C SER A 174 -2.18 -13.56 -10.40
N ASP A 175 -2.17 -14.66 -11.16
CA ASP A 175 -3.34 -15.55 -11.29
C ASP A 175 -3.82 -16.04 -9.92
N ARG A 176 -2.88 -16.38 -9.05
CA ARG A 176 -3.13 -16.85 -7.67
C ARG A 176 -3.86 -15.81 -6.81
N LEU A 177 -3.43 -14.53 -6.85
CA LEU A 177 -4.11 -13.45 -6.12
C LEU A 177 -5.47 -13.10 -6.76
N VAL A 178 -5.54 -13.07 -8.09
CA VAL A 178 -6.77 -12.76 -8.84
C VAL A 178 -7.83 -13.84 -8.65
N GLY A 179 -7.45 -15.11 -8.47
CA GLY A 179 -8.37 -16.23 -8.22
C GLY A 179 -9.31 -15.95 -7.04
N VAL A 180 -8.80 -15.42 -5.93
CA VAL A 180 -9.62 -15.02 -4.77
C VAL A 180 -10.56 -13.85 -5.11
N LEU A 181 -10.10 -12.88 -5.88
CA LEU A 181 -10.91 -11.72 -6.27
C LEU A 181 -12.04 -12.10 -7.24
N GLN A 182 -11.81 -13.08 -8.12
CA GLN A 182 -12.85 -13.64 -8.99
C GLN A 182 -13.96 -14.31 -8.18
N GLN A 183 -13.61 -14.99 -7.08
CA GLN A 183 -14.59 -15.63 -6.19
C GLN A 183 -15.53 -14.67 -5.48
N THR A 184 -15.13 -13.42 -5.31
CA THR A 184 -15.93 -12.40 -4.65
C THR A 184 -16.59 -11.45 -5.65
N GLY A 185 -16.01 -11.30 -6.84
CA GLY A 185 -16.41 -10.32 -7.84
C GLY A 185 -16.15 -8.88 -7.39
N TYR A 186 -15.28 -8.68 -6.38
CA TYR A 186 -15.10 -7.40 -5.72
C TYR A 186 -14.42 -6.36 -6.60
N LEU A 187 -13.30 -6.76 -7.24
CA LEU A 187 -12.45 -5.87 -8.05
C LEU A 187 -12.40 -6.28 -9.52
N THR A 188 -13.00 -7.42 -9.86
CA THR A 188 -13.06 -7.99 -11.23
C THR A 188 -14.42 -7.76 -11.90
N HIS A 189 -15.34 -7.05 -11.24
CA HIS A 189 -16.65 -6.70 -11.80
C HIS A 189 -16.48 -5.93 -13.12
N HIS A 190 -17.39 -6.14 -14.08
CA HIS A 190 -17.42 -5.37 -15.32
C HIS A 190 -17.78 -3.88 -15.12
N ASN A 191 -18.17 -3.49 -13.89
CA ASN A 191 -18.60 -2.15 -13.57
C ASN A 191 -17.42 -1.33 -13.05
N ARG A 192 -17.05 -0.27 -13.78
CA ARG A 192 -15.95 0.65 -13.44
C ARG A 192 -16.19 1.41 -12.14
N ASP A 193 -17.44 1.77 -11.82
CA ASP A 193 -17.78 2.48 -10.58
C ASP A 193 -17.61 1.57 -9.37
N ALA A 194 -18.00 0.30 -9.52
CA ALA A 194 -17.82 -0.71 -8.48
C ALA A 194 -16.35 -0.91 -8.12
N CYS A 195 -15.51 -1.09 -9.14
CA CYS A 195 -14.07 -1.22 -8.98
C CYS A 195 -13.49 0.05 -8.33
N PHE A 196 -13.86 1.24 -8.83
CA PHE A 196 -13.39 2.52 -8.27
C PHE A 196 -13.75 2.69 -6.79
N ARG A 197 -14.99 2.38 -6.39
CA ARG A 197 -15.42 2.46 -4.99
C ARG A 197 -14.60 1.55 -4.07
N ARG A 198 -14.28 0.34 -4.52
CA ARG A 198 -13.45 -0.61 -3.76
C ARG A 198 -12.01 -0.12 -3.61
N LEU A 199 -11.45 0.53 -4.63
CA LEU A 199 -10.14 1.18 -4.54
C LEU A 199 -10.14 2.32 -3.49
N LEU A 200 -11.25 3.06 -3.39
CA LEU A 200 -11.41 4.10 -2.37
C LEU A 200 -11.54 3.51 -0.96
N GLU A 201 -12.16 2.35 -0.80
CA GLU A 201 -12.21 1.65 0.50
C GLU A 201 -10.81 1.21 0.95
N THR A 202 -9.99 0.65 0.07
CA THR A 202 -8.57 0.38 0.37
C THR A 202 -7.82 1.66 0.71
N THR A 203 -8.09 2.75 -0.04
CA THR A 203 -7.50 4.06 0.26
C THR A 203 -7.89 4.53 1.66
N GLN A 204 -9.16 4.42 2.04
CA GLN A 204 -9.64 4.76 3.37
C GLN A 204 -8.95 3.93 4.46
N PHE A 205 -8.79 2.62 4.27
CA PHE A 205 -8.04 1.77 5.19
C PHE A 205 -6.61 2.28 5.39
N ILE A 206 -5.89 2.59 4.31
CA ILE A 206 -4.53 3.11 4.37
C ILE A 206 -4.49 4.43 5.15
N LEU A 207 -5.42 5.35 4.87
CA LEU A 207 -5.49 6.62 5.58
C LEU A 207 -5.73 6.42 7.07
N ASP A 208 -6.68 5.57 7.45
CA ASP A 208 -6.98 5.27 8.84
C ASP A 208 -5.76 4.69 9.58
N ALA A 209 -5.08 3.72 8.96
CA ALA A 209 -3.88 3.10 9.49
C ALA A 209 -2.72 4.09 9.63
N MET A 210 -2.64 5.08 8.73
CA MET A 210 -1.63 6.13 8.78
C MET A 210 -2.02 7.32 9.68
N LEU A 211 -3.16 7.23 10.37
CA LEU A 211 -3.64 8.23 11.33
C LEU A 211 -3.53 7.73 12.78
N ASP A 212 -4.10 6.58 13.11
CA ASP A 212 -4.14 6.11 14.52
C ASP A 212 -4.32 4.58 14.63
N MET A 213 -3.24 3.89 15.00
CA MET A 213 -3.21 2.42 15.19
C MET A 213 -3.22 2.00 16.65
N ARG A 214 -3.53 2.89 17.60
CA ARG A 214 -3.58 2.52 19.02
C ARG A 214 -4.64 1.43 19.23
N PRO A 215 -4.30 0.30 19.87
CA PRO A 215 -5.27 -0.76 20.13
C PRO A 215 -6.33 -0.30 21.13
N ALA A 216 -7.48 -0.98 21.12
CA ALA A 216 -8.45 -0.83 22.19
C ALA A 216 -7.86 -1.29 23.53
N SER A 217 -8.21 -0.62 24.62
CA SER A 217 -7.75 -1.04 25.94
C SER A 217 -8.52 -2.27 26.42
N SER A 218 -7.83 -3.18 27.11
CA SER A 218 -8.44 -4.41 27.64
C SER A 218 -9.53 -4.15 28.68
N ASP A 219 -9.50 -2.99 29.34
CA ASP A 219 -10.47 -2.54 30.33
C ASP A 219 -11.65 -1.73 29.72
N GLY A 220 -11.65 -1.51 28.40
CA GLY A 220 -12.70 -0.77 27.69
C GLY A 220 -12.66 0.75 27.85
N THR A 221 -11.66 1.32 28.53
CA THR A 221 -11.49 2.78 28.69
C THR A 221 -11.16 3.51 27.39
N PHE A 222 -10.58 2.82 26.41
CA PHE A 222 -10.29 3.35 25.08
C PHE A 222 -10.79 2.39 23.98
N PRO A 223 -11.65 2.85 23.05
CA PRO A 223 -12.28 2.00 22.03
C PRO A 223 -11.36 1.62 20.85
N GLY A 224 -10.10 2.04 20.90
CA GLY A 224 -9.12 1.85 19.82
C GLY A 224 -9.14 2.98 18.80
N GLY A 225 -7.99 3.24 18.20
CA GLY A 225 -7.79 4.22 17.13
C GLY A 225 -8.47 3.77 15.83
N GLN A 226 -8.80 4.73 14.97
CA GLN A 226 -9.56 4.45 13.75
C GLN A 226 -8.84 3.47 12.81
N GLY A 227 -7.51 3.55 12.68
CA GLY A 227 -6.70 2.61 11.91
C GLY A 227 -6.68 1.21 12.48
N TRP A 228 -6.62 1.08 13.81
CA TRP A 228 -6.76 -0.21 14.48
C TRP A 228 -8.13 -0.82 14.20
N ARG A 229 -9.22 -0.05 14.36
CA ARG A 229 -10.59 -0.50 14.08
C ARG A 229 -10.72 -0.97 12.63
N SER A 230 -10.24 -0.18 11.67
CA SER A 230 -10.26 -0.54 10.24
C SER A 230 -9.44 -1.80 9.95
N SER A 231 -8.28 -1.98 10.61
CA SER A 231 -7.44 -3.19 10.47
C SER A 231 -8.15 -4.45 10.97
N VAL A 232 -8.78 -4.39 12.15
CA VAL A 232 -9.53 -5.51 12.70
C VAL A 232 -10.74 -5.86 11.82
N LYS A 233 -11.46 -4.86 11.32
CA LYS A 233 -12.58 -5.08 10.38
C LYS A 233 -12.11 -5.73 9.07
N VAL A 234 -10.99 -5.29 8.51
CA VAL A 234 -10.39 -5.90 7.30
C VAL A 234 -9.93 -7.35 7.57
N ARG A 235 -9.34 -7.62 8.74
CA ARG A 235 -8.98 -9.00 9.15
C ARG A 235 -10.21 -9.92 9.20
N LEU A 236 -11.31 -9.43 9.77
CA LEU A 236 -12.58 -10.17 9.81
C LEU A 236 -13.19 -10.33 8.41
N LEU A 237 -13.11 -9.31 7.55
CA LEU A 237 -13.52 -9.39 6.15
C LEU A 237 -12.76 -10.47 5.40
N HIS A 238 -11.44 -10.54 5.58
CA HIS A 238 -10.62 -11.60 4.98
C HIS A 238 -11.04 -12.99 5.45
N ALA A 239 -11.30 -13.16 6.74
CA ALA A 239 -11.81 -14.42 7.29
C ALA A 239 -13.21 -14.77 6.73
N GLN A 240 -14.12 -13.79 6.60
CA GLN A 240 -15.42 -14.00 5.94
C GLN A 240 -15.25 -14.48 4.50
N VAL A 241 -14.35 -13.84 3.72
CA VAL A 241 -14.06 -14.23 2.33
C VAL A 241 -13.54 -15.66 2.27
N ARG A 242 -12.57 -15.99 3.13
CA ARG A 242 -11.97 -17.32 3.21
C ARG A 242 -12.99 -18.40 3.58
N VAL A 243 -13.75 -18.19 4.66
CA VAL A 243 -14.81 -19.13 5.10
C VAL A 243 -15.84 -19.33 3.99
N LYS A 244 -16.27 -18.26 3.32
CA LYS A 244 -17.22 -18.33 2.21
C LYS A 244 -16.72 -19.18 1.04
N ILE A 245 -15.49 -18.94 0.58
CA ILE A 245 -14.90 -19.69 -0.54
C ILE A 245 -14.73 -21.17 -0.16
N LEU A 246 -14.17 -21.45 1.03
CA LEU A 246 -13.94 -22.81 1.49
C LEU A 246 -15.23 -23.59 1.77
N SER A 247 -16.35 -22.89 2.01
CA SER A 247 -17.68 -23.51 2.17
C SER A 247 -18.38 -23.75 0.83
N GLY A 248 -17.72 -23.52 -0.30
CA GLY A 248 -18.29 -23.70 -1.64
C GLY A 248 -19.27 -22.60 -2.06
N LEU A 249 -19.30 -21.47 -1.34
CA LEU A 249 -20.20 -20.33 -1.61
C LEU A 249 -19.50 -19.18 -2.37
N GLY A 250 -18.38 -19.47 -3.01
CA GLY A 250 -17.70 -18.55 -3.93
C GLY A 250 -18.53 -18.30 -5.21
N LYS A 251 -18.35 -17.15 -5.85
CA LYS A 251 -19.06 -16.81 -7.10
C LYS A 251 -18.65 -17.68 -8.28
N ALA A 252 -17.38 -18.07 -8.34
CA ALA A 252 -16.87 -18.88 -9.44
C ALA A 252 -16.74 -20.33 -8.97
N THR A 253 -17.29 -21.28 -9.72
CA THR A 253 -17.34 -22.70 -9.35
C THR A 253 -15.98 -23.42 -9.37
N THR A 254 -14.87 -22.68 -9.49
CA THR A 254 -13.57 -23.20 -9.95
C THR A 254 -12.38 -22.81 -9.06
N TYR A 255 -12.56 -22.43 -7.78
CA TYR A 255 -11.39 -22.18 -6.92
C TYR A 255 -10.67 -23.50 -6.62
N ASP A 256 -9.45 -23.65 -7.15
CA ASP A 256 -8.65 -24.84 -6.94
C ASP A 256 -7.80 -24.68 -5.68
N ARG A 257 -8.29 -25.20 -4.55
CA ARG A 257 -7.55 -25.13 -3.28
C ARG A 257 -6.21 -25.85 -3.35
N GLU A 258 -6.08 -26.91 -4.14
CA GLU A 258 -4.81 -27.64 -4.23
C GLU A 258 -3.79 -26.84 -5.03
N ALA A 259 -4.16 -26.20 -6.13
CA ALA A 259 -3.26 -25.36 -6.92
C ALA A 259 -3.00 -23.96 -6.32
N ASP A 260 -4.05 -23.33 -5.77
CA ASP A 260 -4.06 -21.94 -5.31
C ASP A 260 -3.90 -21.81 -3.79
N GLY A 261 -3.92 -22.90 -3.03
CA GLY A 261 -3.81 -22.86 -1.56
C GLY A 261 -5.09 -22.39 -0.86
N ILE A 262 -4.96 -22.01 0.40
CA ILE A 262 -6.06 -21.42 1.17
C ILE A 262 -6.26 -19.97 0.68
N PRO A 263 -7.51 -19.50 0.46
CA PRO A 263 -7.76 -18.10 0.09
C PRO A 263 -7.21 -17.13 1.14
N ILE A 264 -6.49 -16.09 0.71
CA ILE A 264 -5.93 -15.07 1.62
C ILE A 264 -5.04 -15.74 2.68
N ASN A 265 -4.16 -16.63 2.24
CA ASN A 265 -3.22 -17.33 3.12
C ASN A 265 -2.09 -16.40 3.60
N GLN A 266 -1.20 -16.94 4.43
CA GLN A 266 -0.09 -16.17 4.99
C GLN A 266 0.92 -15.67 3.94
N GLU A 267 1.12 -16.36 2.80
CA GLU A 267 1.92 -15.81 1.71
C GLU A 267 1.22 -14.61 1.07
N ASP A 268 -0.06 -14.75 0.71
CA ASP A 268 -0.84 -13.67 0.08
C ASP A 268 -0.84 -12.40 0.97
N LEU A 269 -1.02 -12.57 2.29
CA LEU A 269 -0.98 -11.48 3.26
C LEU A 269 0.42 -10.83 3.34
N CYS A 270 1.49 -11.63 3.43
CA CYS A 270 2.86 -11.10 3.49
C CYS A 270 3.27 -10.39 2.20
N ALA A 271 2.91 -10.95 1.04
CA ALA A 271 3.20 -10.36 -0.26
C ALA A 271 2.45 -9.04 -0.45
N THR A 272 1.17 -9.01 -0.04
CA THR A 272 0.37 -7.78 -0.06
C THR A 272 0.96 -6.74 0.89
N LEU A 273 1.39 -7.13 2.09
CA LEU A 273 2.10 -6.22 3.01
C LEU A 273 3.36 -5.64 2.36
N GLY A 274 4.20 -6.47 1.76
CA GLY A 274 5.39 -6.04 1.02
C GLY A 274 5.06 -5.09 -0.14
N SER A 275 3.93 -5.30 -0.82
CA SER A 275 3.47 -4.41 -1.90
C SER A 275 3.12 -3.00 -1.40
N PHE A 276 2.74 -2.85 -0.12
CA PHE A 276 2.49 -1.55 0.50
C PHE A 276 3.71 -0.99 1.22
N ALA A 277 4.56 -1.84 1.79
CA ALA A 277 5.71 -1.42 2.59
C ALA A 277 6.99 -1.17 1.75
N ILE A 278 7.20 -1.93 0.68
CA ILE A 278 8.47 -1.99 -0.06
C ILE A 278 8.35 -1.44 -1.47
N ALA A 279 7.34 -1.84 -2.24
CA ALA A 279 7.19 -1.37 -3.62
C ALA A 279 7.17 0.17 -3.76
N PRO A 280 6.52 0.93 -2.85
CA PRO A 280 6.58 2.39 -2.92
C PRO A 280 7.97 2.98 -2.66
N LEU A 281 8.79 2.33 -1.84
CA LEU A 281 10.19 2.71 -1.64
C LEU A 281 10.98 2.53 -2.94
N TRP A 282 10.77 1.41 -3.64
CA TRP A 282 11.39 1.18 -4.95
C TRP A 282 10.97 2.21 -5.98
N VAL A 283 9.67 2.55 -6.06
CA VAL A 283 9.16 3.57 -6.97
C VAL A 283 9.74 4.94 -6.64
N CYS A 284 9.83 5.31 -5.36
CA CYS A 284 10.49 6.54 -4.92
C CYS A 284 11.95 6.60 -5.38
N ARG A 285 12.75 5.56 -5.12
CA ARG A 285 14.16 5.49 -5.56
C ARG A 285 14.29 5.57 -7.08
N LYS A 286 13.46 4.82 -7.82
CA LYS A 286 13.43 4.83 -9.30
C LYS A 286 13.09 6.21 -9.88
N HIS A 287 12.30 7.00 -9.17
CA HIS A 287 11.94 8.36 -9.58
C HIS A 287 12.91 9.44 -9.05
N GLY A 288 14.02 9.06 -8.40
CA GLY A 288 15.01 9.99 -7.86
C GLY A 288 14.51 10.75 -6.61
N MET A 289 13.53 10.19 -5.90
CA MET A 289 13.10 10.63 -4.58
C MET A 289 13.72 9.71 -3.54
N SER A 290 14.88 10.11 -3.01
CA SER A 290 15.60 9.30 -2.02
C SER A 290 15.06 9.59 -0.62
N LEU A 291 14.54 8.56 0.03
CA LEU A 291 14.30 8.55 1.46
C LEU A 291 15.64 8.34 2.18
N THR A 292 15.77 8.86 3.40
CA THR A 292 16.92 8.49 4.24
C THR A 292 16.74 7.05 4.76
N PRO A 293 17.82 6.34 5.12
CA PRO A 293 17.69 5.01 5.71
C PRO A 293 16.77 4.95 6.94
N ALA A 294 16.78 6.01 7.75
CA ALA A 294 15.88 6.14 8.90
C ALA A 294 14.41 6.33 8.48
N GLU A 295 14.13 7.13 7.45
CA GLU A 295 12.77 7.28 6.89
C GLU A 295 12.26 5.94 6.34
N GLU A 296 13.09 5.21 5.59
CA GLU A 296 12.72 3.90 5.04
C GLU A 296 12.44 2.87 6.14
N LEU A 297 13.28 2.81 7.18
CA LEU A 297 13.10 1.89 8.29
C LEU A 297 11.86 2.23 9.13
N ALA A 298 11.59 3.51 9.39
CA ALA A 298 10.40 3.95 10.09
C ALA A 298 9.12 3.61 9.30
N TYR A 299 9.13 3.82 7.98
CA TYR A 299 8.02 3.44 7.11
C TYR A 299 7.76 1.92 7.13
N LEU A 300 8.82 1.12 7.06
CA LEU A 300 8.71 -0.34 7.20
C LEU A 300 8.15 -0.75 8.57
N ALA A 301 8.60 -0.11 9.66
CA ALA A 301 8.13 -0.40 11.02
C ALA A 301 6.62 -0.13 11.17
N ALA A 302 6.11 0.97 10.60
CA ALA A 302 4.69 1.27 10.60
C ALA A 302 3.87 0.18 9.89
N TRP A 303 4.31 -0.29 8.71
CA TRP A 303 3.64 -1.37 8.01
C TRP A 303 3.76 -2.71 8.74
N ARG A 304 4.92 -3.04 9.32
CA ARG A 304 5.09 -4.24 10.14
C ARG A 304 4.10 -4.26 11.31
N HIS A 305 3.92 -3.12 11.97
CA HIS A 305 2.93 -2.94 13.03
C HIS A 305 1.49 -3.13 12.53
N ILE A 306 1.14 -2.58 11.37
CA ILE A 306 -0.18 -2.79 10.73
C ILE A 306 -0.38 -4.28 10.38
N GLY A 307 0.64 -4.94 9.86
CA GLY A 307 0.62 -6.36 9.47
C GLY A 307 0.23 -7.30 10.61
N PHE A 308 0.64 -6.98 11.85
CA PHE A 308 0.23 -7.72 13.05
C PHE A 308 -1.30 -7.72 13.23
N TYR A 309 -1.93 -6.55 13.13
CA TYR A 309 -3.39 -6.44 13.29
C TYR A 309 -4.17 -6.97 12.08
N LEU A 310 -3.53 -7.14 10.93
CA LEU A 310 -4.08 -7.83 9.76
C LEU A 310 -4.04 -9.37 9.87
N GLY A 311 -3.44 -9.92 10.94
CA GLY A 311 -3.38 -11.37 11.19
C GLY A 311 -2.21 -12.08 10.52
N ILE A 312 -1.15 -11.34 10.15
CA ILE A 312 0.09 -11.95 9.68
C ILE A 312 0.81 -12.60 10.86
N ASP A 313 1.28 -13.82 10.64
CA ASP A 313 2.06 -14.59 11.60
C ASP A 313 3.28 -13.81 12.10
N GLN A 314 3.46 -13.80 13.43
CA GLN A 314 4.46 -12.98 14.11
C GLN A 314 5.87 -13.34 13.67
N ASP A 315 6.17 -14.63 13.58
CA ASP A 315 7.46 -15.15 13.12
C ASP A 315 7.83 -14.63 11.72
N LYS A 316 6.84 -14.48 10.82
CA LYS A 316 7.06 -13.95 9.48
C LYS A 316 7.37 -12.45 9.53
N LEU A 317 6.63 -11.68 10.33
CA LEU A 317 6.88 -10.25 10.53
C LEU A 317 8.27 -10.00 11.14
N SER A 318 8.61 -10.69 12.23
CA SER A 318 9.87 -10.52 12.94
C SER A 318 11.08 -10.94 12.11
N ARG A 319 10.99 -12.02 11.33
CA ARG A 319 12.12 -12.46 10.49
C ARG A 319 12.24 -11.68 9.20
N HIS A 320 11.13 -11.50 8.48
CA HIS A 320 11.16 -11.02 7.10
C HIS A 320 10.88 -9.52 6.96
N PHE A 321 10.33 -8.85 7.97
CA PHE A 321 10.07 -7.41 7.95
C PHE A 321 10.86 -6.64 9.02
N SER A 322 11.88 -7.24 9.64
CA SER A 322 12.74 -6.60 10.66
C SER A 322 13.66 -5.52 10.12
N SER A 323 14.17 -5.70 8.90
CA SER A 323 15.07 -4.77 8.23
C SER A 323 14.70 -4.62 6.76
N LEU A 324 15.12 -3.50 6.14
CA LEU A 324 14.87 -3.25 4.72
C LEU A 324 15.46 -4.36 3.83
N ASN A 325 16.68 -4.82 4.11
CA ASN A 325 17.29 -5.89 3.32
C ASN A 325 16.47 -7.18 3.36
N SER A 326 16.03 -7.60 4.56
CA SER A 326 15.19 -8.80 4.71
C SER A 326 13.84 -8.62 4.00
N ALA A 327 13.20 -7.46 4.18
CA ALA A 327 11.88 -7.17 3.61
C ALA A 327 11.89 -7.09 2.08
N GLU A 328 12.93 -6.50 1.50
CA GLU A 328 13.10 -6.42 0.04
C GLU A 328 13.27 -7.81 -0.57
N LYS A 329 14.10 -8.66 0.05
CA LYS A 329 14.34 -10.04 -0.42
C LYS A 329 13.12 -10.93 -0.22
N ALA A 330 12.42 -10.80 0.90
CA ALA A 330 11.18 -11.52 1.16
C ALA A 330 10.10 -11.11 0.14
N PHE A 331 9.91 -9.81 -0.08
CA PHE A 331 8.93 -9.32 -1.05
C PHE A 331 9.25 -9.75 -2.49
N ALA A 332 10.53 -9.74 -2.88
CA ALA A 332 10.96 -10.28 -4.16
C ALA A 332 10.73 -11.79 -4.29
N SER A 333 11.04 -12.56 -3.24
CA SER A 333 10.82 -14.01 -3.21
C SER A 333 9.34 -14.36 -3.39
N MET A 334 8.47 -13.70 -2.64
CA MET A 334 7.01 -13.86 -2.73
C MET A 334 6.47 -13.42 -4.09
N SER A 335 6.91 -12.26 -4.59
CA SER A 335 6.56 -11.79 -5.94
C SER A 335 6.93 -12.85 -6.98
N PHE A 336 8.16 -13.37 -6.94
CA PHE A 336 8.60 -14.40 -7.88
C PHE A 336 7.86 -15.73 -7.73
N HIS A 337 7.23 -16.03 -6.59
CA HIS A 337 6.44 -17.24 -6.43
C HIS A 337 4.96 -17.05 -6.85
N LEU A 338 4.40 -15.86 -6.60
CA LEU A 338 3.00 -15.51 -6.88
C LEU A 338 2.75 -15.15 -8.34
N PHE A 339 3.69 -14.48 -9.00
CA PHE A 339 3.57 -14.23 -10.43
C PHE A 339 3.97 -15.51 -11.15
N THR A 340 3.01 -16.21 -11.75
CA THR A 340 3.25 -17.26 -12.75
C THR A 340 3.65 -16.62 -14.08
N GLU A 341 4.08 -17.40 -15.07
CA GLU A 341 4.19 -16.82 -16.42
C GLU A 341 2.79 -16.36 -16.83
N PRO A 342 2.57 -15.07 -17.13
CA PRO A 342 1.24 -14.58 -17.42
C PRO A 342 0.71 -15.33 -18.63
N ALA A 343 -0.45 -15.96 -18.49
CA ALA A 343 -1.21 -16.34 -19.68
C ALA A 343 -1.45 -15.03 -20.45
N ALA A 344 -0.91 -14.92 -21.67
CA ALA A 344 -1.08 -13.73 -22.48
C ALA A 344 -2.58 -13.46 -22.63
N SER A 345 -3.12 -12.50 -21.87
CA SER A 345 -4.52 -12.09 -22.01
C SER A 345 -4.63 -11.36 -23.34
N ARG A 346 -5.07 -12.07 -24.37
CA ARG A 346 -5.18 -11.54 -25.74
C ARG A 346 -6.24 -10.43 -25.84
N SER A 347 -7.16 -10.31 -24.87
CA SER A 347 -8.18 -9.26 -24.80
C SER A 347 -7.94 -8.30 -23.61
N LEU A 348 -8.12 -7.00 -23.85
CA LEU A 348 -8.12 -5.97 -22.79
C LEU A 348 -9.32 -6.11 -21.85
N GLU A 349 -10.43 -6.68 -22.33
CA GLU A 349 -11.66 -6.84 -21.54
C GLU A 349 -11.55 -7.91 -20.46
N THR A 350 -10.59 -8.84 -20.61
CA THR A 350 -10.29 -9.87 -19.61
C THR A 350 -9.10 -9.50 -18.73
N ASN A 351 -8.38 -8.43 -19.08
CA ASN A 351 -7.19 -8.00 -18.37
C ASN A 351 -7.55 -7.25 -17.07
N SER A 352 -7.36 -7.92 -15.92
CA SER A 352 -7.68 -7.37 -14.61
C SER A 352 -6.87 -6.11 -14.27
N THR A 353 -5.62 -6.02 -14.72
CA THR A 353 -4.78 -4.82 -14.55
C THR A 353 -5.38 -3.63 -15.30
N TYR A 354 -5.74 -3.84 -16.58
CA TYR A 354 -6.35 -2.79 -17.40
C TYR A 354 -7.70 -2.33 -16.83
N LYS A 355 -8.53 -3.25 -16.30
CA LYS A 355 -9.82 -2.91 -15.67
C LYS A 355 -9.66 -1.92 -14.52
N ILE A 356 -8.66 -2.09 -13.66
CA ILE A 356 -8.39 -1.18 -12.53
C ILE A 356 -7.96 0.19 -13.05
N LEU A 357 -7.01 0.23 -13.98
CA LEU A 357 -6.53 1.48 -14.56
C LEU A 357 -7.68 2.21 -15.27
N SER A 358 -8.54 1.47 -15.97
CA SER A 358 -9.76 2.02 -16.56
C SER A 358 -10.73 2.54 -15.50
N ALA A 359 -10.89 1.86 -14.36
CA ALA A 359 -11.82 2.26 -13.29
C ALA A 359 -11.49 3.65 -12.71
N VAL A 360 -10.21 4.00 -12.57
CA VAL A 360 -9.77 5.31 -12.05
C VAL A 360 -9.71 6.42 -13.11
N SER A 361 -9.82 6.06 -14.40
CA SER A 361 -9.63 6.99 -15.52
C SER A 361 -10.84 7.89 -15.80
N ASN A 362 -10.58 9.09 -16.33
CA ASN A 362 -11.58 10.09 -16.70
C ASN A 362 -12.52 10.47 -15.53
N ARG A 363 -11.96 10.56 -14.32
CA ARG A 363 -12.66 10.98 -13.11
C ARG A 363 -11.97 12.17 -12.46
N ALA A 364 -12.74 12.90 -11.65
CA ALA A 364 -12.20 13.96 -10.81
C ALA A 364 -11.09 13.43 -9.87
N PRO A 365 -10.08 14.26 -9.55
CA PRO A 365 -9.99 15.69 -9.89
C PRO A 365 -9.41 16.01 -11.28
N ASP A 366 -8.54 15.15 -11.83
CA ASP A 366 -7.69 15.53 -12.98
C ASP A 366 -8.13 14.94 -14.33
N TYR A 367 -9.13 14.06 -14.36
CA TYR A 367 -9.73 13.48 -15.57
C TYR A 367 -8.71 12.88 -16.56
N LYS A 368 -7.65 12.25 -16.04
CA LYS A 368 -6.62 11.62 -16.87
C LYS A 368 -7.17 10.40 -17.61
N PRO A 369 -6.81 10.20 -18.89
CA PRO A 369 -7.28 9.06 -19.68
C PRO A 369 -6.59 7.75 -19.24
N VAL A 370 -7.11 6.61 -19.70
CA VAL A 370 -6.59 5.28 -19.30
C VAL A 370 -5.18 5.03 -19.83
N GLU A 371 -4.85 5.59 -20.99
CA GLU A 371 -3.54 5.53 -21.61
C GLU A 371 -2.47 6.21 -20.74
N TYR A 372 -2.82 7.28 -20.03
CA TYR A 372 -1.93 7.91 -19.05
C TYR A 372 -1.66 6.97 -17.86
N ASN A 373 -2.71 6.35 -17.30
CA ASN A 373 -2.55 5.40 -16.20
C ASN A 373 -1.77 4.15 -16.62
N CYS A 374 -1.95 3.69 -17.87
CA CYS A 374 -1.13 2.64 -18.46
C CYS A 374 0.33 3.07 -18.55
N GLU A 375 0.63 4.27 -19.05
CA GLU A 375 2.02 4.73 -19.14
C GLU A 375 2.71 4.89 -17.79
N ILE A 376 2.02 5.42 -16.77
CA ILE A 376 2.61 5.46 -15.42
C ILE A 376 2.90 4.05 -14.94
N SER A 377 1.95 3.12 -15.06
CA SER A 377 2.15 1.73 -14.66
C SER A 377 3.37 1.13 -15.36
N ARG A 378 3.44 1.21 -16.70
CA ARG A 378 4.58 0.77 -17.51
C ARG A 378 5.92 1.28 -16.98
N THR A 379 5.98 2.56 -16.63
CA THR A 379 7.22 3.14 -16.10
C THR A 379 7.56 2.68 -14.69
N GLN A 380 6.59 2.32 -13.87
CA GLN A 380 6.80 1.86 -12.50
C GLN A 380 7.13 0.37 -12.48
N ILE A 381 6.25 -0.48 -13.04
CA ILE A 381 6.40 -1.95 -13.03
C ILE A 381 7.44 -2.49 -14.02
N GLY A 382 7.88 -1.67 -14.98
CA GLY A 382 8.82 -2.07 -16.04
C GLY A 382 8.13 -2.42 -17.35
N HIS A 383 8.83 -2.19 -18.47
CA HIS A 383 8.25 -2.40 -19.79
C HIS A 383 8.06 -3.89 -20.11
N GLU A 384 8.99 -4.76 -19.71
CA GLU A 384 8.87 -6.21 -19.91
C GLU A 384 7.63 -6.79 -19.23
N LEU A 385 7.44 -6.52 -17.93
CA LEU A 385 6.23 -6.96 -17.23
C LEU A 385 5.00 -6.38 -17.90
N ALA A 386 4.96 -5.07 -18.15
CA ALA A 386 3.79 -4.43 -18.72
C ALA A 386 3.45 -4.91 -20.15
N ASP A 387 4.44 -5.24 -20.97
CA ASP A 387 4.24 -5.85 -22.29
C ASP A 387 3.72 -7.28 -22.16
N THR A 388 4.22 -8.06 -21.19
CA THR A 388 3.69 -9.40 -20.87
C THR A 388 2.24 -9.34 -20.39
N LEU A 389 1.88 -8.29 -19.66
CA LEU A 389 0.50 -8.01 -19.26
C LEU A 389 -0.38 -7.50 -20.40
N GLY A 390 0.17 -7.19 -21.57
CA GLY A 390 -0.59 -6.61 -22.68
C GLY A 390 -1.13 -5.21 -22.40
N LEU A 391 -0.45 -4.42 -21.56
CA LEU A 391 -0.87 -3.04 -21.28
C LEU A 391 -0.57 -2.13 -22.48
N PRO A 392 -1.58 -1.37 -22.97
CA PRO A 392 -1.39 -0.50 -24.12
C PRO A 392 -0.40 0.62 -23.81
N ARG A 393 0.29 1.08 -24.86
CA ARG A 393 1.14 2.27 -24.79
C ARG A 393 0.29 3.51 -25.07
N GLY A 394 0.55 4.56 -24.31
CA GLY A 394 -0.05 5.86 -24.51
C GLY A 394 0.64 6.67 -25.60
N ASP A 395 -0.05 7.70 -26.05
CA ASP A 395 0.49 8.67 -26.99
C ASP A 395 1.58 9.55 -26.34
N TRP A 396 2.18 10.44 -27.14
CA TRP A 396 3.23 11.32 -26.65
C TRP A 396 2.73 12.30 -25.58
N LYS A 397 1.44 12.67 -25.58
CA LYS A 397 0.85 13.56 -24.58
C LYS A 397 0.76 12.85 -23.23
N CYS A 398 0.32 11.60 -23.21
CA CYS A 398 0.27 10.76 -22.01
C CYS A 398 1.68 10.56 -21.42
N LYS A 399 2.68 10.30 -22.27
CA LYS A 399 4.08 10.18 -21.85
C LYS A 399 4.63 11.47 -21.27
N LEU A 400 4.34 12.61 -21.89
CA LEU A 400 4.75 13.92 -21.39
C LEU A 400 4.08 14.24 -20.05
N ALA A 401 2.77 13.98 -19.92
CA ALA A 401 2.03 14.16 -18.68
C ALA A 401 2.60 13.29 -17.55
N ALA A 402 2.85 12.00 -17.79
CA ALA A 402 3.46 11.11 -16.81
C ALA A 402 4.86 11.59 -16.35
N ARG A 403 5.67 12.11 -17.28
CA ARG A 403 6.97 12.72 -16.96
C ARG A 403 6.82 13.99 -16.12
N TYR A 404 5.88 14.85 -16.47
CA TYR A 404 5.58 16.07 -15.73
C TYR A 404 5.12 15.76 -14.31
N ASP A 405 4.20 14.81 -14.13
CA ASP A 405 3.67 14.43 -12.81
C ASP A 405 4.76 13.81 -11.92
N ARG A 406 5.69 13.02 -12.51
CA ARG A 406 6.88 12.55 -11.79
C ARG A 406 7.78 13.71 -11.36
N PHE A 407 8.07 14.63 -12.27
CA PHE A 407 8.91 15.79 -11.99
C PHE A 407 8.30 16.67 -10.91
N SER A 408 6.98 16.92 -10.98
CA SER A 408 6.26 17.74 -10.01
C SER A 408 6.28 17.11 -8.61
N MET A 409 6.03 15.80 -8.49
CA MET A 409 6.13 15.10 -7.20
C MET A 409 7.54 15.23 -6.59
N ARG A 410 8.57 15.05 -7.41
CA ARG A 410 9.97 15.16 -6.97
C ARG A 410 10.32 16.59 -6.54
N ILE A 411 9.99 17.61 -7.33
CA ILE A 411 10.40 18.98 -7.03
C ILE A 411 9.72 19.51 -5.76
N PHE A 412 8.47 19.15 -5.50
CA PHE A 412 7.79 19.54 -4.25
C PHE A 412 8.50 18.96 -3.03
N ILE A 413 8.86 17.66 -3.05
CA ILE A 413 9.56 17.03 -1.93
C ILE A 413 10.96 17.63 -1.75
N GLN A 414 11.70 17.80 -2.84
CA GLN A 414 13.04 18.39 -2.79
C GLN A 414 12.99 19.83 -2.28
N PHE A 415 12.03 20.64 -2.74
CA PHE A 415 11.85 22.03 -2.32
C PHE A 415 11.72 22.15 -0.80
N GLY A 416 10.77 21.40 -0.22
CA GLY A 416 10.57 21.39 1.23
C GLY A 416 11.78 20.89 2.03
N ARG A 417 12.57 19.97 1.45
CA ARG A 417 13.75 19.39 2.10
C ARG A 417 14.96 20.34 2.12
N TYR A 418 15.30 20.96 0.99
CA TYR A 418 16.56 21.68 0.85
C TYR A 418 16.44 23.20 0.89
N TRP A 419 15.26 23.76 0.60
CA TRP A 419 15.09 25.21 0.48
C TRP A 419 14.29 25.84 1.62
N ARG A 420 13.21 25.18 2.08
CA ARG A 420 12.39 25.72 3.18
C ARG A 420 11.73 24.61 4.02
N PRO A 421 12.30 24.21 5.18
CA PRO A 421 11.73 23.18 6.04
C PRO A 421 10.29 23.48 6.52
N GLY A 422 9.98 24.75 6.84
CA GLY A 422 8.62 25.16 7.24
C GLY A 422 7.57 25.00 6.13
N TRP A 423 7.98 25.08 4.86
CA TRP A 423 7.10 24.85 3.71
C TRP A 423 6.69 23.40 3.59
N ASP A 424 7.59 22.46 3.91
CA ASP A 424 7.29 21.03 3.83
C ASP A 424 6.18 20.65 4.81
N ALA A 425 6.24 21.18 6.05
CA ALA A 425 5.21 20.97 7.04
C ALA A 425 3.84 21.52 6.58
N GLU A 426 3.82 22.69 5.96
CA GLU A 426 2.59 23.30 5.44
C GLU A 426 2.02 22.52 4.24
N ARG A 427 2.88 22.09 3.31
CA ARG A 427 2.51 21.21 2.20
C ARG A 427 1.92 19.90 2.73
N VAL A 428 2.57 19.25 3.69
CA VAL A 428 2.10 17.98 4.27
C VAL A 428 0.75 18.16 4.96
N SER A 429 0.57 19.23 5.74
CA SER A 429 -0.72 19.59 6.35
C SER A 429 -1.82 19.75 5.29
N LEU A 430 -1.52 20.48 4.21
CA LEU A 430 -2.48 20.70 3.14
C LEU A 430 -2.83 19.40 2.40
N PHE A 431 -1.83 18.60 2.02
CA PHE A 431 -2.05 17.34 1.29
C PHE A 431 -2.80 16.33 2.14
N ARG A 432 -2.52 16.25 3.44
CA ARG A 432 -3.27 15.44 4.40
C ARG A 432 -4.75 15.81 4.41
N LEU A 433 -5.09 17.09 4.41
CA LEU A 433 -6.47 17.56 4.32
C LEU A 433 -7.09 17.22 2.94
N VAL A 434 -6.41 17.56 1.86
CA VAL A 434 -6.90 17.38 0.47
C VAL A 434 -7.24 15.92 0.19
N ILE A 435 -6.34 14.99 0.53
CA ILE A 435 -6.54 13.57 0.27
C ILE A 435 -7.74 13.04 1.05
N GLN A 436 -7.87 13.41 2.33
CA GLN A 436 -9.03 13.04 3.15
C GLN A 436 -10.33 13.62 2.59
N CYS A 437 -10.34 14.89 2.14
CA CYS A 437 -11.51 15.49 1.51
C CYS A 437 -11.91 14.77 0.22
N ILE A 438 -10.94 14.42 -0.64
CA ILE A 438 -11.21 13.71 -1.89
C ILE A 438 -11.81 12.34 -1.61
N VAL A 439 -11.22 11.57 -0.69
CA VAL A 439 -11.73 10.23 -0.35
C VAL A 439 -13.11 10.31 0.29
N ALA A 440 -13.32 11.24 1.23
CA ALA A 440 -14.62 11.45 1.86
C ALA A 440 -15.68 11.84 0.83
N TRP A 441 -15.38 12.79 -0.06
CA TRP A 441 -16.29 13.22 -1.12
C TRP A 441 -16.64 12.08 -2.08
N GLN A 442 -15.65 11.32 -2.53
CA GLN A 442 -15.85 10.20 -3.47
C GLN A 442 -16.59 9.01 -2.83
N LEU A 443 -16.56 8.87 -1.51
CA LEU A 443 -17.33 7.87 -0.76
C LEU A 443 -18.71 8.40 -0.28
N GLY A 444 -19.12 9.59 -0.72
CA GLY A 444 -20.43 10.16 -0.35
C GLY A 444 -20.50 10.63 1.11
N SER A 445 -19.38 11.11 1.65
CA SER A 445 -19.22 11.64 3.01
C SER A 445 -19.47 10.62 4.13
N ARG A 446 -19.42 9.33 3.82
CA ARG A 446 -19.55 8.24 4.79
C ARG A 446 -18.32 7.35 4.83
N ARG A 447 -18.09 6.74 5.98
CA ARG A 447 -16.98 5.81 6.20
C ARG A 447 -17.38 4.39 5.84
N THR A 448 -16.50 3.63 5.19
CA THR A 448 -16.75 2.23 4.86
C THR A 448 -16.88 1.35 6.11
N HIS A 449 -17.76 0.35 6.02
CA HIS A 449 -17.91 -0.67 7.05
C HIS A 449 -16.83 -1.76 7.01
N PHE A 450 -16.08 -1.83 5.90
CA PHE A 450 -15.20 -2.98 5.59
C PHE A 450 -15.91 -4.33 5.76
N ALA A 451 -17.19 -4.39 5.41
CA ALA A 451 -18.00 -5.61 5.50
C ALA A 451 -18.03 -6.37 4.17
N MET A 452 -18.25 -7.69 4.25
CA MET A 452 -18.52 -8.47 3.04
C MET A 452 -19.84 -7.98 2.41
N ARG A 453 -19.94 -7.82 1.10
CA ARG A 453 -21.14 -7.41 0.36
C ARG A 453 -21.92 -8.63 -0.10
N ASP A 454 -23.23 -8.52 -0.14
CA ASP A 454 -24.08 -9.58 -0.65
C ASP A 454 -23.98 -9.62 -2.19
N PRO A 455 -23.61 -10.78 -2.79
CA PRO A 455 -23.62 -10.96 -4.24
C PRO A 455 -24.94 -10.59 -4.92
N SER A 456 -26.07 -10.81 -4.26
CA SER A 456 -27.41 -10.60 -4.80
C SER A 456 -27.82 -9.12 -4.84
N ASN A 457 -27.21 -8.28 -4.00
CA ASN A 457 -27.51 -6.85 -3.89
C ASN A 457 -26.35 -5.96 -4.33
N TYR A 458 -25.37 -6.50 -5.06
CA TYR A 458 -24.11 -5.82 -5.35
C TYR A 458 -24.30 -4.45 -6.01
N GLU A 459 -25.18 -4.34 -7.02
CA GLU A 459 -25.46 -3.06 -7.70
C GLU A 459 -26.17 -2.05 -6.79
N LYS A 460 -27.08 -2.52 -5.93
CA LYS A 460 -27.83 -1.67 -5.00
C LYS A 460 -26.93 -1.14 -3.88
N GLU A 461 -26.09 -2.00 -3.30
CA GLU A 461 -25.10 -1.62 -2.27
C GLU A 461 -24.03 -0.66 -2.80
N LEU A 462 -23.78 -0.67 -4.11
CA LEU A 462 -22.89 0.28 -4.78
C LEU A 462 -23.51 1.68 -4.98
N THR A 463 -24.83 1.76 -5.10
CA THR A 463 -25.56 3.03 -5.26
C THR A 463 -26.03 3.62 -3.93
N ASP A 464 -26.33 2.77 -2.94
CA ASP A 464 -26.66 3.25 -1.61
C ASP A 464 -25.41 3.85 -0.95
N THR A 465 -25.64 4.81 -0.06
CA THR A 465 -24.60 5.42 0.77
C THR A 465 -24.15 4.43 1.85
N ASP A 466 -23.57 3.30 1.40
CA ASP A 466 -22.94 2.27 2.22
C ASP A 466 -21.80 2.92 3.03
N GLY A 467 -22.09 3.12 4.32
CA GLY A 467 -21.14 3.59 5.33
C GLY A 467 -21.77 3.74 6.71
N SER A 468 -21.00 3.47 7.77
CA SER A 468 -21.51 3.38 9.16
C SER A 468 -21.77 4.73 9.76
N GLU A 469 -20.86 5.65 9.49
CA GLU A 469 -20.69 6.88 10.23
C GLU A 469 -20.40 8.03 9.26
N PRO A 470 -20.92 9.23 9.55
CA PRO A 470 -20.54 10.43 8.82
C PRO A 470 -19.04 10.65 8.95
N THR A 471 -18.41 11.09 7.87
CA THR A 471 -16.99 11.45 7.92
C THR A 471 -16.85 12.78 8.63
N GLU A 472 -15.93 12.88 9.59
CA GLU A 472 -15.66 14.12 10.35
C GLU A 472 -14.95 15.22 9.53
N VAL A 473 -14.58 14.91 8.29
CA VAL A 473 -13.89 15.85 7.39
C VAL A 473 -14.86 16.92 6.92
N VAL A 474 -14.53 18.18 7.21
CA VAL A 474 -15.31 19.34 6.75
C VAL A 474 -15.24 19.45 5.23
N LEU A 475 -16.39 19.25 4.58
CA LEU A 475 -16.58 19.43 3.14
C LEU A 475 -17.40 20.69 2.87
N GLY A 476 -17.09 21.42 1.80
CA GLY A 476 -17.87 22.58 1.39
C GLY A 476 -17.08 23.61 0.58
N ALA A 477 -17.79 24.63 0.09
CA ALA A 477 -17.20 25.67 -0.75
C ALA A 477 -16.12 26.48 -0.02
N GLU A 478 -16.27 26.70 1.28
CA GLU A 478 -15.29 27.41 2.10
C GLU A 478 -14.00 26.61 2.27
N ALA A 479 -14.12 25.32 2.64
CA ALA A 479 -12.98 24.40 2.70
C ALA A 479 -12.25 24.34 1.35
N GLY A 480 -12.99 24.24 0.24
CA GLY A 480 -12.43 24.26 -1.11
C GLY A 480 -11.70 25.56 -1.46
N ARG A 481 -12.25 26.73 -1.10
CA ARG A 481 -11.58 28.04 -1.28
C ARG A 481 -10.30 28.13 -0.46
N SER A 482 -10.33 27.69 0.80
CA SER A 482 -9.17 27.66 1.69
C SER A 482 -8.05 26.77 1.14
N ILE A 483 -8.38 25.53 0.74
CA ILE A 483 -7.44 24.59 0.11
C ILE A 483 -6.80 25.22 -1.14
N LYS A 484 -7.61 25.78 -2.04
CA LYS A 484 -7.12 26.40 -3.29
C LYS A 484 -6.22 27.60 -3.01
N SER A 485 -6.55 28.43 -2.02
CA SER A 485 -5.74 29.57 -1.61
C SER A 485 -4.38 29.14 -1.07
N ARG A 486 -4.37 28.18 -0.12
CA ARG A 486 -3.14 27.62 0.46
C ARG A 486 -2.25 26.97 -0.60
N PHE A 487 -2.84 26.18 -1.51
CA PHE A 487 -2.08 25.56 -2.59
C PHE A 487 -1.44 26.59 -3.52
N LYS A 488 -2.19 27.61 -3.94
CA LYS A 488 -1.65 28.71 -4.76
C LYS A 488 -0.49 29.42 -4.07
N TRP A 489 -0.62 29.67 -2.77
CA TRP A 489 0.42 30.33 -1.99
C TRP A 489 1.70 29.48 -1.90
N LEU A 490 1.58 28.17 -1.63
CA LEU A 490 2.73 27.25 -1.62
C LEU A 490 3.48 27.24 -2.96
N VAL A 491 2.73 27.20 -4.08
CA VAL A 491 3.32 27.22 -5.42
C VAL A 491 3.96 28.57 -5.73
N ALA A 492 3.30 29.68 -5.38
CA ALA A 492 3.83 31.02 -5.58
C ALA A 492 5.11 31.27 -4.77
N GLU A 493 5.15 30.82 -3.51
CA GLU A 493 6.33 30.89 -2.66
C GLU A 493 7.50 30.08 -3.25
N MET A 494 7.24 28.84 -3.67
CA MET A 494 8.26 28.00 -4.32
C MET A 494 8.81 28.66 -5.59
N ALA A 495 7.93 29.21 -6.44
CA ALA A 495 8.34 29.94 -7.64
C ALA A 495 9.16 31.19 -7.29
N GLY A 496 8.75 31.97 -6.29
CA GLY A 496 9.45 33.16 -5.82
C GLY A 496 10.87 32.84 -5.34
N VAL A 497 11.05 31.76 -4.57
CA VAL A 497 12.37 31.31 -4.11
C VAL A 497 13.26 30.91 -5.28
N PHE A 498 12.75 30.14 -6.25
CA PHE A 498 13.54 29.77 -7.42
C PHE A 498 13.94 30.96 -8.29
N VAL A 499 13.04 31.92 -8.51
CA VAL A 499 13.36 33.17 -9.21
C VAL A 499 14.44 33.95 -8.46
N GLY A 500 14.33 34.08 -7.14
CA GLY A 500 15.32 34.78 -6.31
C GLY A 500 16.71 34.16 -6.38
N ILE A 501 16.80 32.82 -6.29
CA ILE A 501 18.07 32.08 -6.43
C ILE A 501 18.65 32.25 -7.83
N GLY A 502 17.82 32.19 -8.87
CA GLY A 502 18.26 32.38 -10.26
C GLY A 502 18.84 33.78 -10.50
N LEU A 503 18.17 34.82 -9.99
CA LEU A 503 18.66 36.21 -10.07
C LEU A 503 19.98 36.41 -9.32
N LEU A 504 20.10 35.86 -8.11
CA LEU A 504 21.32 35.94 -7.31
C LEU A 504 22.49 35.22 -8.00
N GLY A 505 22.26 34.00 -8.50
CA GLY A 505 23.27 33.24 -9.23
C GLY A 505 23.71 33.95 -10.51
N GLY A 506 22.76 34.50 -11.28
CA GLY A 506 23.05 35.32 -12.46
C GLY A 506 23.89 36.56 -12.14
N PHE A 507 23.55 37.26 -11.06
CA PHE A 507 24.32 38.41 -10.59
C PHE A 507 25.74 38.03 -10.16
N THR A 508 25.92 36.92 -9.44
CA THR A 508 27.24 36.42 -9.05
C THR A 508 28.07 36.01 -10.27
N CYS A 509 27.50 35.28 -11.23
CA CYS A 509 28.19 34.94 -12.47
C CYS A 509 28.60 36.19 -13.26
N TYR A 510 27.72 37.19 -13.35
CA TYR A 510 28.03 38.47 -13.98
C TYR A 510 29.20 39.17 -13.29
N ARG A 511 29.21 39.23 -11.94
CA ARG A 511 30.29 39.82 -11.14
C ARG A 511 31.62 39.09 -11.30
N LEU A 512 31.61 37.76 -11.32
CA LEU A 512 32.81 36.95 -11.55
C LEU A 512 33.35 37.15 -12.97
N TYR A 513 32.47 37.21 -13.98
CA TYR A 513 32.85 37.51 -15.35
C TYR A 513 33.45 38.91 -15.48
N THR A 514 32.85 39.93 -14.88
CA THR A 514 33.41 41.29 -14.88
C THR A 514 34.74 41.37 -14.12
N PHE A 515 34.92 40.60 -13.05
CA PHE A 515 36.18 40.54 -12.33
C PHE A 515 37.29 39.81 -13.10
N ALA A 516 36.95 38.76 -13.85
CA ALA A 516 37.91 37.99 -14.67
C ALA A 516 38.30 38.70 -15.99
N THR A 517 37.58 39.76 -16.36
CA THR A 517 37.84 40.56 -17.57
C THR A 517 38.53 41.90 -17.26
N LEU A 518 38.74 42.20 -15.98
CA LEU A 518 39.64 43.25 -15.47
C LEU A 518 41.02 42.64 -15.21
#